data_AF-A0A7C4EFX8-F1
#
_entry.id   AF-A0A7C4EFX8-F1
#
_cell.length_a   1.000
_cell.length_b   1.000
_cell.length_c   1.000
_cell.angle_alpha   90.00
_cell.angle_beta   90.00
_cell.angle_gamma   90.00
#
_symmetry.space_group_name_H-M   'P 1'
#
loop_
_entity.id
_entity.type
_entity.pdbx_description
1 polymer ?
#
loop_
_entity_poly.entity_id
_entity_poly.type
_entity_poly.pdbx_seq_one_letter_code
_entity_poly.pdbx_strand_id
1 'polypeptide(L)'
;MARQNSSLTWVFFLILVLALAVFGVGVLLAAQARGWEMLAAGGIAVVLVLGLWALSLSVQNAHQHALRRLEDAVSPVHERLQQISVLLNLISEQQLISERAKSVAFREKDLEAIRRAVREDIARQDWEAALVLVSDIETAFGYRQEAQRLREEIEGYRSEQVRREVDNAVALIDRYCREEQWNQAWREAERLGRLFPDDPQVQGLPRDIEARRQGFKKHLLDSWQEAVAAHDVDGSIEILKKLDLYLTPSEAESMQDTARRVFKDKMQSLGQQFTLAVKNRQWAEAVQIGETLIRDFPNALMSREVAARLPLLRQRMNEPQAAGV
;
A
#
# COMPACT_ATOMS: atom_id res chain seq x y z
N MET A 1 -72.35 2.19 -31.21
CA MET A 1 -72.65 2.23 -32.65
C MET A 1 -73.98 1.59 -33.05
N ALA A 2 -74.63 0.72 -32.26
CA ALA A 2 -75.90 0.07 -32.64
C ALA A 2 -77.11 1.02 -32.84
N ARG A 3 -77.14 2.18 -32.17
CA ARG A 3 -78.24 3.16 -32.31
C ARG A 3 -78.30 3.86 -33.68
N GLN A 4 -77.20 3.95 -34.41
CA GLN A 4 -77.16 4.69 -35.68
C GLN A 4 -77.77 3.87 -36.83
N ASN A 5 -77.58 2.55 -36.83
CA ASN A 5 -78.11 1.66 -37.86
C ASN A 5 -79.64 1.57 -37.82
N SER A 6 -80.24 1.68 -36.62
CA SER A 6 -81.70 1.67 -36.47
C SER A 6 -82.39 2.91 -37.03
N SER A 7 -81.69 4.04 -37.14
CA SER A 7 -82.25 5.26 -37.74
C SER A 7 -82.32 5.16 -39.27
N LEU A 8 -81.33 4.49 -39.87
CA LEU A 8 -81.16 4.43 -41.32
C LEU A 8 -82.13 3.41 -41.95
N THR A 9 -82.38 2.28 -41.28
CA THR A 9 -83.41 1.32 -41.70
C THR A 9 -84.83 1.89 -41.58
N TRP A 10 -85.08 2.73 -40.58
CA TRP A 10 -86.37 3.42 -40.41
C TRP A 10 -86.65 4.42 -41.53
N VAL A 11 -85.63 5.16 -41.97
CA VAL A 11 -85.73 6.10 -43.11
C VAL A 11 -86.06 5.36 -44.41
N PHE A 12 -85.40 4.23 -44.69
CA PHE A 12 -85.73 3.43 -45.88
C PHE A 12 -87.15 2.84 -45.84
N PHE A 13 -87.62 2.43 -44.66
CA PHE A 13 -88.98 1.94 -44.48
C PHE A 13 -90.01 3.04 -44.76
N LEU A 14 -89.79 4.26 -44.25
CA LEU A 14 -90.65 5.42 -44.53
C LEU A 14 -90.67 5.78 -46.03
N ILE A 15 -89.52 5.76 -46.70
CA ILE A 15 -89.42 6.04 -48.15
C ILE A 15 -90.14 4.95 -48.96
N LEU A 16 -90.05 3.68 -48.56
CA LEU A 16 -90.75 2.57 -49.20
C LEU A 16 -92.27 2.73 -49.07
N VAL A 17 -92.77 3.07 -47.87
CA VAL A 17 -94.20 3.31 -47.63
C VAL A 17 -94.70 4.48 -48.48
N LEU A 18 -93.92 5.56 -48.58
CA LEU A 18 -94.24 6.70 -49.44
C LEU A 18 -94.30 6.29 -50.92
N ALA A 19 -93.33 5.51 -51.40
CA ALA A 19 -93.31 5.01 -52.79
C ALA A 19 -94.49 4.09 -53.10
N LEU A 20 -94.88 3.22 -52.17
CA LEU A 20 -96.07 2.35 -52.27
C LEU A 20 -97.38 3.16 -52.30
N ALA A 21 -97.46 4.23 -51.51
CA ALA A 21 -98.61 5.13 -51.53
C ALA A 21 -98.73 5.86 -52.88
N VAL A 22 -97.63 6.39 -53.42
CA VAL A 22 -97.60 7.02 -54.76
C VAL A 22 -97.97 6.01 -55.85
N PHE A 23 -97.48 4.78 -55.76
CA PHE A 23 -97.83 3.71 -56.69
C PHE A 23 -99.32 3.34 -56.62
N GLY A 24 -99.88 3.21 -55.41
CA GLY A 24 -101.30 2.91 -55.22
C GLY A 24 -102.23 4.02 -55.75
N VAL A 25 -101.86 5.29 -55.55
CA VAL A 25 -102.57 6.44 -56.15
C VAL A 25 -102.44 6.43 -57.68
N GLY A 26 -101.27 6.06 -58.21
CA GLY A 26 -101.05 5.89 -59.65
C GLY A 26 -101.94 4.82 -60.29
N VAL A 27 -102.17 3.69 -59.59
CA VAL A 27 -103.08 2.62 -60.05
C VAL A 27 -104.54 3.10 -60.12
N LEU A 28 -104.99 3.86 -59.11
CA LEU A 28 -106.34 4.42 -59.10
C LEU A 28 -106.58 5.45 -60.21
N LEU A 29 -105.57 6.27 -60.53
CA LEU A 29 -105.63 7.24 -61.62
C LEU A 29 -105.55 6.57 -63.00
N ALA A 30 -104.76 5.50 -63.14
CA ALA A 30 -104.67 4.71 -64.37
C ALA A 30 -106.02 4.05 -64.73
N ALA A 31 -106.82 3.67 -63.73
CA ALA A 31 -108.17 3.14 -63.93
C ALA A 31 -109.16 4.17 -64.53
N GLN A 32 -108.85 5.48 -64.46
CA GLN A 32 -109.65 6.57 -65.05
C GLN A 32 -109.18 7.00 -66.45
N ALA A 33 -108.35 6.18 -67.11
CA ALA A 33 -107.90 6.33 -68.51
C ALA A 33 -107.12 7.63 -68.84
N ARG A 34 -106.51 8.30 -67.85
CA ARG A 34 -105.58 9.42 -68.07
C ARG A 34 -104.32 9.24 -67.22
N GLY A 35 -103.26 8.70 -67.85
CA GLY A 35 -101.88 8.81 -67.37
C GLY A 35 -101.20 7.49 -66.99
N TRP A 36 -100.70 6.76 -67.99
CA TRP A 36 -99.84 5.58 -67.78
C TRP A 36 -98.43 5.96 -67.26
N GLU A 37 -98.04 7.22 -67.42
CA GLU A 37 -96.71 7.74 -67.06
C GLU A 37 -96.45 7.72 -65.54
N MET A 38 -97.48 7.97 -64.72
CA MET A 38 -97.34 7.94 -63.25
C MET A 38 -97.15 6.53 -62.69
N LEU A 39 -97.73 5.52 -63.33
CA LEU A 39 -97.59 4.12 -62.90
C LEU A 39 -96.17 3.60 -63.19
N ALA A 40 -95.63 3.93 -64.36
CA ALA A 40 -94.25 3.60 -64.72
C ALA A 40 -93.23 4.27 -63.78
N ALA A 41 -93.43 5.55 -63.46
CA ALA A 41 -92.57 6.28 -62.52
C ALA A 41 -92.62 5.68 -61.10
N GLY A 42 -93.81 5.31 -60.61
CA GLY A 42 -93.98 4.66 -59.31
C GLY A 42 -93.31 3.27 -59.24
N GLY A 43 -93.41 2.47 -60.31
CA GLY A 43 -92.77 1.15 -60.38
C GLY A 43 -91.25 1.24 -60.34
N ILE A 44 -90.66 2.17 -61.09
CA ILE A 44 -89.20 2.40 -61.10
C ILE A 44 -88.70 2.83 -59.72
N ALA A 45 -89.45 3.70 -59.03
CA ALA A 45 -89.08 4.16 -57.70
C ALA A 45 -89.04 3.01 -56.67
N VAL A 46 -90.01 2.09 -56.70
CA VAL A 46 -90.03 0.93 -55.79
C VAL A 46 -88.84 0.00 -56.04
N VAL A 47 -88.52 -0.29 -57.30
CA VAL A 47 -87.39 -1.14 -57.66
C VAL A 47 -86.05 -0.52 -57.23
N LEU A 48 -85.89 0.80 -57.42
CA LEU A 48 -84.68 1.51 -56.96
C LEU A 48 -84.52 1.48 -55.45
N VAL A 49 -85.59 1.72 -54.69
CA VAL A 49 -85.54 1.69 -53.21
C VAL A 49 -85.19 0.29 -52.71
N LEU A 50 -85.79 -0.76 -53.27
CA LEU A 50 -85.47 -2.14 -52.91
C LEU A 50 -84.02 -2.51 -53.28
N GLY A 51 -83.54 -2.07 -54.45
CA GLY A 51 -82.16 -2.28 -54.88
C GLY A 51 -81.15 -1.58 -53.96
N LEU A 52 -81.39 -0.31 -53.63
CA LEU A 52 -80.56 0.48 -52.70
C LEU A 52 -80.56 -0.12 -51.29
N TRP A 53 -81.70 -0.66 -50.83
CA TRP A 53 -81.78 -1.30 -49.53
C TRP A 53 -80.99 -2.61 -49.47
N ALA A 54 -81.09 -3.46 -50.51
CA ALA A 54 -80.31 -4.69 -50.61
C ALA A 54 -78.79 -4.41 -50.67
N LEU A 55 -78.38 -3.38 -51.42
CA LEU A 55 -76.98 -2.96 -51.50
C LEU A 55 -76.46 -2.51 -50.11
N SER A 56 -77.24 -1.70 -49.40
CA SER A 56 -76.89 -1.21 -48.05
C SER A 56 -76.68 -2.36 -47.05
N LEU A 57 -77.55 -3.37 -47.06
CA LEU A 57 -77.41 -4.56 -46.22
C LEU A 57 -76.13 -5.36 -46.55
N SER A 58 -75.80 -5.51 -47.84
CA SER A 58 -74.58 -6.22 -48.26
C SER A 58 -73.30 -5.54 -47.80
N VAL A 59 -73.24 -4.20 -47.89
CA VAL A 59 -72.09 -3.39 -47.47
C VAL A 59 -71.94 -3.38 -45.94
N GLN A 60 -73.06 -3.32 -45.21
CA GLN A 60 -73.03 -3.40 -43.74
C GLN A 60 -72.50 -4.75 -43.26
N ASN A 61 -72.92 -5.85 -43.90
CA ASN A 61 -72.42 -7.18 -43.56
C ASN A 61 -70.92 -7.29 -43.86
N ALA A 62 -70.45 -6.80 -45.02
CA ALA A 62 -69.04 -6.80 -45.38
C ALA A 62 -68.17 -6.00 -44.39
N HIS A 63 -68.63 -4.82 -43.96
CA HIS A 63 -67.92 -4.00 -42.96
C HIS A 63 -67.84 -4.66 -41.59
N GLN A 64 -68.91 -5.33 -41.14
CA GLN A 64 -68.89 -6.04 -39.86
C GLN A 64 -67.92 -7.22 -39.87
N HIS A 65 -67.80 -7.93 -41.00
CA HIS A 65 -66.80 -8.99 -41.13
C HIS A 65 -65.36 -8.47 -41.12
N ALA A 66 -65.11 -7.30 -41.72
CA ALA A 66 -63.78 -6.69 -41.71
C ALA A 66 -63.37 -6.23 -40.30
N LEU A 67 -64.28 -5.61 -39.55
CA LEU A 67 -64.00 -5.14 -38.18
C LEU A 67 -63.78 -6.30 -37.21
N ARG A 68 -64.57 -7.37 -37.29
CA ARG A 68 -64.39 -8.56 -36.43
C ARG A 68 -63.04 -9.22 -36.67
N ARG A 69 -62.58 -9.32 -37.93
CA ARG A 69 -61.25 -9.89 -38.24
C ARG A 69 -60.10 -9.08 -37.64
N LEU A 70 -60.22 -7.75 -37.60
CA LEU A 70 -59.21 -6.89 -36.98
C LEU A 70 -59.20 -7.05 -35.47
N GLU A 71 -60.38 -7.12 -34.85
CA GLU A 71 -60.52 -7.31 -33.41
C GLU A 71 -59.98 -8.68 -32.96
N ASP A 72 -60.31 -9.75 -33.70
CA ASP A 72 -59.79 -11.10 -33.47
C ASP A 72 -58.26 -11.18 -33.63
N ALA A 73 -57.66 -10.38 -34.52
CA ALA A 73 -56.21 -10.35 -34.72
C ALA A 73 -55.45 -9.58 -33.62
N VAL A 74 -56.07 -8.56 -33.02
CA VAL A 74 -55.44 -7.69 -32.01
C VAL A 74 -55.59 -8.22 -30.59
N SER A 75 -56.70 -8.92 -30.29
CA SER A 75 -56.94 -9.55 -28.99
C SER A 75 -55.78 -10.42 -28.47
N PRO A 76 -55.20 -11.37 -29.24
CA PRO A 76 -54.11 -12.22 -28.74
C PRO A 76 -52.81 -11.45 -28.50
N VAL A 77 -52.58 -10.33 -29.19
CA VAL A 77 -51.41 -9.47 -28.96
C VAL A 77 -51.54 -8.73 -27.64
N HIS A 78 -52.75 -8.26 -27.31
CA HIS A 78 -53.02 -7.59 -26.04
C HIS A 78 -52.81 -8.54 -24.84
N GLU A 79 -53.29 -9.78 -24.94
CA GLU A 79 -53.08 -10.80 -23.90
C GLU A 79 -51.59 -11.13 -23.70
N ARG A 80 -50.83 -11.27 -24.78
CA ARG A 80 -49.38 -11.52 -24.69
C ARG A 80 -48.62 -10.35 -24.06
N LEU A 81 -48.99 -9.11 -24.37
CA LEU A 81 -48.38 -7.94 -23.76
C LEU A 81 -48.66 -7.86 -22.25
N GLN A 82 -49.88 -8.20 -21.81
CA GLN A 82 -50.19 -8.29 -20.38
C GLN A 82 -49.36 -9.38 -19.69
N GLN A 83 -49.23 -10.57 -20.32
CA GLN A 83 -48.40 -11.65 -19.77
C GLN A 83 -46.92 -11.26 -19.65
N ILE A 84 -46.36 -10.55 -20.65
CA ILE A 84 -44.99 -10.05 -20.61
C ILE A 84 -44.82 -9.01 -19.50
N SER A 85 -45.78 -8.11 -19.31
CA SER A 85 -45.73 -7.12 -18.22
C SER A 85 -45.72 -7.78 -16.84
N VAL A 86 -46.49 -8.84 -16.65
CA VAL A 86 -46.53 -9.60 -15.39
C VAL A 86 -45.21 -10.34 -15.16
N LEU A 87 -44.66 -10.99 -16.19
CA LEU A 87 -43.36 -11.66 -16.12
C LEU A 87 -42.22 -10.69 -15.84
N LEU A 88 -42.20 -9.52 -16.47
CA LEU A 88 -41.19 -8.48 -16.23
C LEU A 88 -41.26 -7.97 -14.79
N ASN A 89 -42.46 -7.76 -14.25
CA ASN A 89 -42.64 -7.33 -12.87
C ASN A 89 -42.14 -8.40 -11.89
N LEU A 90 -42.45 -9.68 -12.14
CA LEU A 90 -41.97 -10.80 -11.33
C LEU A 90 -40.44 -10.98 -11.41
N ILE A 91 -39.84 -10.82 -12.58
CA ILE A 91 -38.37 -10.90 -12.75
C ILE A 91 -37.69 -9.73 -12.03
N SER A 92 -38.23 -8.51 -12.16
CA SER A 92 -37.71 -7.33 -11.47
C SER A 92 -37.79 -7.48 -9.95
N GLU A 93 -38.90 -8.00 -9.45
CA GLU A 93 -39.11 -8.25 -8.01
C GLU A 93 -38.19 -9.37 -7.50
N GLN A 94 -38.01 -10.45 -8.27
CA GLN A 94 -37.08 -11.53 -7.92
C GLN A 94 -35.60 -11.12 -7.97
N GLN A 95 -35.18 -10.28 -8.91
CA GLN A 95 -33.80 -9.78 -8.96
C GLN A 95 -33.48 -8.87 -7.77
N LEU A 96 -34.37 -7.92 -7.45
CA LEU A 96 -34.19 -7.01 -6.32
C LEU A 96 -34.19 -7.76 -4.99
N ILE A 97 -35.07 -8.74 -4.80
CA ILE A 97 -35.10 -9.57 -3.59
C ILE A 97 -33.86 -10.47 -3.54
N SER A 98 -33.40 -11.02 -4.67
CA SER A 98 -32.22 -11.89 -4.71
C SER A 98 -30.94 -11.14 -4.32
N GLU A 99 -30.70 -9.93 -4.84
CA GLU A 99 -29.50 -9.17 -4.47
C GLU A 99 -29.53 -8.71 -3.02
N ARG A 100 -30.67 -8.21 -2.54
CA ARG A 100 -30.82 -7.81 -1.13
C ARG A 100 -30.70 -9.01 -0.20
N ALA A 101 -31.33 -10.14 -0.52
CA ALA A 101 -31.24 -11.36 0.26
C ALA A 101 -29.83 -11.98 0.22
N LYS A 102 -29.13 -11.96 -0.93
CA LYS A 102 -27.73 -12.39 -1.03
C LYS A 102 -26.83 -11.50 -0.19
N SER A 103 -26.96 -10.18 -0.29
CA SER A 103 -26.13 -9.24 0.49
C SER A 103 -26.33 -9.40 2.01
N VAL A 104 -27.52 -9.83 2.45
CA VAL A 104 -27.80 -10.08 3.87
C VAL A 104 -27.36 -11.49 4.29
N ALA A 105 -27.57 -12.51 3.46
CA ALA A 105 -27.23 -13.89 3.76
C ALA A 105 -25.72 -14.19 3.66
N PHE A 106 -25.00 -13.50 2.78
CA PHE A 106 -23.55 -13.64 2.59
C PHE A 106 -22.74 -12.59 3.36
N ARG A 107 -23.38 -11.61 4.01
CA ARG A 107 -22.72 -10.52 4.74
C ARG A 107 -21.63 -10.99 5.69
N GLU A 108 -21.92 -12.04 6.46
CA GLU A 108 -21.00 -12.57 7.47
C GLU A 108 -19.84 -13.35 6.85
N LYS A 109 -20.08 -14.06 5.75
CA LYS A 109 -19.04 -14.75 4.98
C LYS A 109 -18.12 -13.77 4.26
N ASP A 110 -18.68 -12.70 3.68
CA ASP A 110 -17.90 -11.67 3.00
C ASP A 110 -17.01 -10.93 4.01
N LEU A 111 -17.55 -10.64 5.20
CA LEU A 111 -16.79 -10.00 6.28
C LEU A 111 -15.69 -10.93 6.81
N GLU A 112 -15.96 -12.22 6.95
CA GLU A 112 -14.94 -13.21 7.32
C GLU A 112 -13.85 -13.36 6.26
N ALA A 113 -14.22 -13.33 4.97
CA ALA A 113 -13.28 -13.36 3.86
C ALA A 113 -12.36 -12.14 3.89
N ILE A 114 -12.91 -10.94 4.14
CA ILE A 114 -12.10 -9.72 4.25
C ILE A 114 -11.22 -9.75 5.50
N ARG A 115 -11.70 -10.19 6.67
CA ARG A 115 -10.84 -10.36 7.85
C ARG A 115 -9.66 -11.29 7.55
N ARG A 116 -9.89 -12.36 6.79
CA ARG A 116 -8.83 -13.30 6.38
C ARG A 116 -7.84 -12.63 5.43
N ALA A 117 -8.33 -11.87 4.45
CA ALA A 117 -7.48 -11.11 3.52
C ALA A 117 -6.64 -10.04 4.25
N VAL A 118 -7.24 -9.26 5.15
CA VAL A 118 -6.54 -8.27 5.97
C VAL A 118 -5.45 -8.93 6.82
N ARG A 119 -5.73 -10.09 7.42
CA ARG A 119 -4.71 -10.85 8.17
C ARG A 119 -3.59 -11.37 7.29
N GLU A 120 -3.90 -11.75 6.06
CA GLU A 120 -2.90 -12.18 5.08
C GLU A 120 -2.01 -11.00 4.65
N ASP A 121 -2.59 -9.82 4.42
CA ASP A 121 -1.84 -8.60 4.07
C ASP A 121 -0.98 -8.12 5.26
N ILE A 122 -1.49 -8.21 6.50
CA ILE A 122 -0.70 -7.99 7.72
C ILE A 122 0.49 -8.97 7.79
N ALA A 123 0.28 -10.24 7.47
CA ALA A 123 1.34 -11.24 7.48
C ALA A 123 2.40 -10.98 6.39
N ARG A 124 2.01 -10.35 5.29
CA ARG A 124 2.90 -9.90 4.20
C ARG A 124 3.56 -8.55 4.46
N GLN A 125 3.18 -7.86 5.53
CA GLN A 125 3.61 -6.49 5.88
C GLN A 125 3.12 -5.42 4.89
N ASP A 126 2.06 -5.72 4.12
CA ASP A 126 1.45 -4.79 3.16
C ASP A 126 0.37 -3.94 3.86
N TRP A 127 0.81 -3.04 4.74
CA TRP A 127 -0.08 -2.24 5.60
C TRP A 127 -1.06 -1.35 4.82
N GLU A 128 -0.62 -0.80 3.69
CA GLU A 128 -1.47 0.07 2.85
C GLU A 128 -2.61 -0.72 2.21
N ALA A 129 -2.33 -1.92 1.69
CA ALA A 129 -3.36 -2.80 1.12
C ALA A 129 -4.39 -3.20 2.19
N ALA A 130 -3.91 -3.58 3.38
CA ALA A 130 -4.77 -3.89 4.52
C ALA A 130 -5.67 -2.70 4.92
N LEU A 131 -5.14 -1.47 4.93
CA LEU A 131 -5.91 -0.27 5.25
C LEU A 131 -6.96 0.07 4.18
N VAL A 132 -6.64 -0.15 2.90
CA VAL A 132 -7.60 0.01 1.80
C VAL A 132 -8.76 -0.97 1.97
N LEU A 133 -8.48 -2.26 2.23
CA LEU A 133 -9.52 -3.27 2.48
C LEU A 133 -10.41 -2.89 3.68
N VAL A 134 -9.83 -2.31 4.73
CA VAL A 134 -10.58 -1.83 5.89
C VAL A 134 -11.46 -0.61 5.56
N SER A 135 -11.00 0.29 4.69
CA SER A 135 -11.80 1.40 4.17
C SER A 135 -12.98 0.89 3.31
N ASP A 136 -12.76 -0.17 2.54
CA ASP A 136 -13.80 -0.80 1.73
C ASP A 136 -14.85 -1.46 2.63
N ILE A 137 -14.47 -2.06 3.77
CA ILE A 137 -15.41 -2.55 4.78
C ILE A 137 -16.32 -1.43 5.30
N GLU A 138 -15.73 -0.28 5.61
CA GLU A 138 -16.46 0.87 6.13
C GLU A 138 -17.48 1.38 5.11
N THR A 139 -17.08 1.47 3.84
CA THR A 139 -17.87 2.07 2.76
C THR A 139 -18.95 1.13 2.23
N ALA A 140 -18.62 -0.15 2.02
CA ALA A 140 -19.51 -1.14 1.42
C ALA A 140 -20.51 -1.72 2.43
N PHE A 141 -20.11 -1.91 3.70
CA PHE A 141 -20.93 -2.64 4.68
C PHE A 141 -21.41 -1.79 5.85
N GLY A 142 -20.91 -0.55 6.00
CA GLY A 142 -21.31 0.40 7.05
C GLY A 142 -20.80 0.04 8.45
N TYR A 143 -19.86 -0.90 8.57
CA TYR A 143 -19.33 -1.37 9.86
C TYR A 143 -18.17 -0.51 10.37
N ARG A 144 -18.47 0.75 10.71
CA ARG A 144 -17.46 1.70 11.21
C ARG A 144 -16.68 1.21 12.43
N GLN A 145 -17.36 0.57 13.39
CA GLN A 145 -16.71 0.09 14.61
C GLN A 145 -15.72 -1.05 14.35
N GLU A 146 -16.03 -1.94 13.42
CA GLU A 146 -15.16 -3.07 13.12
C GLU A 146 -13.98 -2.66 12.24
N ALA A 147 -14.22 -1.78 11.28
CA ALA A 147 -13.16 -1.15 10.52
C ALA A 147 -12.18 -0.41 11.44
N GLN A 148 -12.69 0.34 12.43
CA GLN A 148 -11.85 1.02 13.41
C GLN A 148 -10.98 0.05 14.23
N ARG A 149 -11.54 -1.07 14.71
CA ARG A 149 -10.78 -2.10 15.43
C ARG A 149 -9.66 -2.70 14.57
N LEU A 150 -9.93 -2.97 13.30
CA LEU A 150 -8.93 -3.48 12.37
C LEU A 150 -7.84 -2.45 12.07
N ARG A 151 -8.18 -1.15 11.99
CA ARG A 151 -7.17 -0.08 11.86
C ARG A 151 -6.24 -0.04 13.07
N GLU A 152 -6.81 -0.08 14.28
CA GLU A 152 -6.04 -0.11 15.53
C GLU A 152 -5.14 -1.35 15.60
N GLU A 153 -5.64 -2.51 15.16
CA GLU A 153 -4.84 -3.75 15.08
C GLU A 153 -3.68 -3.61 14.07
N ILE A 154 -3.95 -3.10 12.87
CA ILE A 154 -2.93 -2.85 11.82
C ILE A 154 -1.88 -1.85 12.29
N GLU A 155 -2.30 -0.73 12.87
CA GLU A 155 -1.39 0.29 13.40
C GLU A 155 -0.54 -0.26 14.56
N GLY A 156 -1.15 -1.08 15.42
CA GLY A 156 -0.44 -1.83 16.46
C GLY A 156 0.69 -2.68 15.88
N TYR A 157 0.38 -3.57 14.93
CA TYR A 157 1.40 -4.40 14.28
C TYR A 157 2.46 -3.58 13.54
N ARG A 158 2.07 -2.54 12.81
CA ARG A 158 3.01 -1.65 12.10
C ARG A 158 3.97 -0.98 13.09
N SER A 159 3.46 -0.44 14.18
CA SER A 159 4.29 0.23 15.20
C SER A 159 5.24 -0.74 15.89
N GLU A 160 4.80 -1.97 16.17
CA GLU A 160 5.68 -3.02 16.71
C GLU A 160 6.79 -3.39 15.73
N GLN A 161 6.50 -3.50 14.43
CA GLN A 161 7.51 -3.81 13.42
C GLN A 161 8.54 -2.69 13.30
N VAL A 162 8.09 -1.43 13.20
CA VAL A 162 8.97 -0.26 13.19
C VAL A 162 9.85 -0.26 14.44
N ARG A 163 9.27 -0.51 15.61
CA ARG A 163 10.02 -0.58 16.86
C ARG A 163 11.08 -1.68 16.84
N ARG A 164 10.76 -2.87 16.34
CA ARG A 164 11.74 -3.97 16.20
C ARG A 164 12.86 -3.62 15.24
N GLU A 165 12.56 -2.96 14.13
CA GLU A 165 13.57 -2.49 13.18
C GLU A 165 14.49 -1.44 13.81
N VAL A 166 13.92 -0.48 14.55
CA VAL A 166 14.67 0.51 15.33
C VAL A 166 15.54 -0.18 16.37
N ASP A 167 15.00 -1.08 17.18
CA ASP A 167 15.76 -1.83 18.20
C ASP A 167 16.92 -2.62 17.58
N ASN A 168 16.70 -3.28 16.43
CA ASN A 168 17.74 -4.00 15.70
C ASN A 168 18.84 -3.06 15.18
N ALA A 169 18.47 -1.89 14.65
CA ALA A 169 19.42 -0.89 14.18
C ALA A 169 20.22 -0.29 15.34
N VAL A 170 19.57 -0.03 16.48
CA VAL A 170 20.23 0.43 17.71
C VAL A 170 21.22 -0.61 18.22
N ALA A 171 20.86 -1.90 18.21
CA ALA A 171 21.79 -2.97 18.59
C ALA A 171 23.02 -3.05 17.66
N LEU A 172 22.85 -2.77 16.37
CA LEU A 172 23.96 -2.67 15.41
C LEU A 172 24.86 -1.46 15.72
N ILE A 173 24.27 -0.30 16.00
CA ILE A 173 25.01 0.91 16.43
C ILE A 173 25.79 0.64 17.73
N ASP A 174 25.18 -0.05 18.68
CA ASP A 174 25.82 -0.46 19.93
C ASP A 174 27.05 -1.35 19.67
N ARG A 175 26.95 -2.27 18.71
CA ARG A 175 28.09 -3.08 18.29
C ARG A 175 29.20 -2.23 17.66
N TYR A 176 28.88 -1.31 16.76
CA TYR A 176 29.88 -0.41 16.18
C TYR A 176 30.55 0.47 17.24
N CYS A 177 29.81 0.91 18.27
CA CYS A 177 30.38 1.64 19.40
C CYS A 177 31.38 0.79 20.19
N ARG A 178 31.10 -0.51 20.39
CA ARG A 178 32.01 -1.44 21.10
C ARG A 178 33.27 -1.76 20.30
N GLU A 179 33.17 -1.79 18.98
CA GLU A 179 34.29 -2.02 18.07
C GLU A 179 35.11 -0.75 17.78
N GLU A 180 34.84 0.36 18.48
CA GLU A 180 35.47 1.68 18.30
C GLU A 180 35.26 2.29 16.89
N GLN A 181 34.23 1.82 16.15
CA GLN A 181 33.90 2.26 14.80
C GLN A 181 32.92 3.45 14.82
N TRP A 182 33.32 4.54 15.49
CA TRP A 182 32.45 5.71 15.74
C TRP A 182 31.84 6.32 14.47
N ASN A 183 32.61 6.40 13.38
CA ASN A 183 32.15 6.93 12.10
C ASN A 183 31.10 6.04 11.42
N GLN A 184 31.10 4.72 11.68
CA GLN A 184 30.07 3.82 11.17
C GLN A 184 28.80 3.94 12.00
N ALA A 185 28.94 3.93 13.33
CA ALA A 185 27.85 4.18 14.27
C ALA A 185 27.09 5.48 13.97
N TRP A 186 27.84 6.57 13.70
CA TRP A 186 27.24 7.87 13.38
C TRP A 186 26.46 7.87 12.07
N ARG A 187 27.01 7.26 11.02
CA ARG A 187 26.32 7.16 9.71
C ARG A 187 25.04 6.35 9.81
N GLU A 188 25.05 5.27 10.58
CA GLU A 188 23.87 4.45 10.83
C GLU A 188 22.81 5.20 11.64
N ALA A 189 23.22 5.94 12.68
CA ALA A 189 22.30 6.79 13.44
C ALA A 189 21.66 7.88 12.56
N GLU A 190 22.43 8.52 11.67
CA GLU A 190 21.90 9.52 10.75
C GLU A 190 20.95 8.91 9.72
N ARG A 191 21.26 7.70 9.20
CA ARG A 191 20.36 6.96 8.32
C ARG A 191 19.03 6.67 9.02
N LEU A 192 19.10 6.21 10.27
CA LEU A 192 17.91 5.91 11.06
C LEU A 192 17.09 7.18 11.33
N GLY A 193 17.75 8.31 11.63
CA GLY A 193 17.09 9.62 11.81
C GLY A 193 16.38 10.14 10.57
N ARG A 194 16.82 9.78 9.37
CA ARG A 194 16.12 10.13 8.12
C ARG A 194 14.92 9.22 7.84
N LEU A 195 15.00 7.94 8.24
CA LEU A 195 13.93 6.96 8.03
C LEU A 195 12.79 7.13 9.06
N PHE A 196 13.13 7.44 10.31
CA PHE A 196 12.19 7.54 11.42
C PHE A 196 12.41 8.86 12.20
N PRO A 197 11.98 10.01 11.64
CA PRO A 197 12.20 11.32 12.26
C PRO A 197 11.41 11.53 13.56
N ASP A 198 10.28 10.83 13.73
CA ASP A 198 9.36 11.02 14.86
C ASP A 198 9.70 10.17 16.09
N ASP A 199 10.65 9.23 15.99
CA ASP A 199 11.00 8.35 17.10
C ASP A 199 11.98 9.03 18.07
N PRO A 200 11.63 9.17 19.37
CA PRO A 200 12.49 9.81 20.37
C PRO A 200 13.81 9.08 20.61
N GLN A 201 13.86 7.75 20.46
CA GLN A 201 15.11 7.00 20.62
C GLN A 201 16.09 7.40 19.53
N VAL A 202 15.62 7.51 18.29
CA VAL A 202 16.45 7.84 17.13
C VAL A 202 17.02 9.27 17.22
N GLN A 203 16.23 10.21 17.73
CA GLN A 203 16.70 11.59 17.97
C GLN A 203 17.81 11.67 19.05
N GLY A 204 17.80 10.74 20.01
CA GLY A 204 18.80 10.64 21.07
C GLY A 204 20.12 10.01 20.63
N LEU A 205 20.10 9.13 19.62
CA LEU A 205 21.26 8.32 19.24
C LEU A 205 22.55 9.10 18.95
N PRO A 206 22.54 10.24 18.22
CA PRO A 206 23.76 11.00 18.00
C PRO A 206 24.38 11.52 19.31
N ARG A 207 23.54 11.94 20.27
CA ARG A 207 24.00 12.39 21.59
C ARG A 207 24.57 11.22 22.40
N ASP A 208 23.92 10.05 22.33
CA ASP A 208 24.36 8.85 23.04
C ASP A 208 25.70 8.32 22.50
N ILE A 209 25.89 8.32 21.17
CA ILE A 209 27.16 7.93 20.55
C ILE A 209 28.30 8.85 21.00
N GLU A 210 28.07 10.16 21.00
CA GLU A 210 29.08 11.11 21.47
C GLU A 210 29.35 10.97 22.97
N ALA A 211 28.31 10.77 23.79
CA ALA A 211 28.49 10.50 25.22
C ALA A 211 29.32 9.24 25.48
N ARG A 212 29.09 8.17 24.71
CA ARG A 212 29.89 6.92 24.79
C ARG A 212 31.34 7.14 24.33
N ARG A 213 31.55 7.90 23.25
CA ARG A 213 32.89 8.26 22.78
C ARG A 213 33.66 9.07 23.83
N GLN A 214 33.01 10.06 24.46
CA GLN A 214 33.61 10.83 25.55
C GLN A 214 33.86 9.98 26.80
N GLY A 215 32.96 9.04 27.11
CA GLY A 215 33.15 8.06 28.18
C GLY A 215 34.37 7.16 27.93
N PHE A 216 34.54 6.68 26.71
CA PHE A 216 35.70 5.88 26.32
C PHE A 216 37.00 6.68 26.40
N LYS A 217 37.00 7.94 25.94
CA LYS A 217 38.12 8.87 26.09
C LYS A 217 38.49 9.06 27.57
N LYS A 218 37.49 9.27 28.43
CA LYS A 218 37.72 9.42 29.88
C LYS A 218 38.32 8.14 30.49
N HIS A 219 37.79 6.97 30.13
CA HIS A 219 38.35 5.70 30.57
C HIS A 219 39.81 5.53 30.13
N LEU A 220 40.14 5.89 28.88
CA LEU A 220 41.53 5.89 28.41
C LEU A 220 42.42 6.85 29.22
N LEU A 221 41.94 8.05 29.52
CA LEU A 221 42.67 9.02 30.37
C LEU A 221 42.93 8.46 31.78
N ASP A 222 41.90 7.89 32.41
CA ASP A 222 42.00 7.31 33.75
C ASP A 222 42.98 6.13 33.75
N SER A 223 42.87 5.22 32.76
CA SER A 223 43.79 4.09 32.60
C SER A 223 45.24 4.51 32.34
N TRP A 224 45.44 5.62 31.62
CA TRP A 224 46.76 6.18 31.38
C TRP A 224 47.35 6.76 32.67
N GLN A 225 46.56 7.53 33.43
CA GLN A 225 47.00 8.08 34.72
C GLN A 225 47.36 6.96 35.70
N GLU A 226 46.58 5.88 35.74
CA GLU A 226 46.87 4.70 36.55
C GLU A 226 48.17 4.01 36.11
N ALA A 227 48.38 3.80 34.80
CA ALA A 227 49.63 3.23 34.28
C ALA A 227 50.85 4.09 34.61
N VAL A 228 50.71 5.42 34.52
CA VAL A 228 51.77 6.37 34.89
C VAL A 228 52.06 6.30 36.39
N ALA A 229 51.03 6.23 37.23
CA ALA A 229 51.18 6.08 38.69
C ALA A 229 51.80 4.73 39.09
N ALA A 230 51.48 3.67 38.36
CA ALA A 230 52.06 2.34 38.54
C ALA A 230 53.51 2.22 37.99
N HIS A 231 54.04 3.26 37.37
CA HIS A 231 55.32 3.26 36.64
C HIS A 231 55.37 2.19 35.52
N ASP A 232 54.22 1.80 34.96
CA ASP A 232 54.16 0.96 33.77
C ASP A 232 54.42 1.81 32.52
N VAL A 233 55.70 1.92 32.18
CA VAL A 233 56.18 2.76 31.10
C VAL A 233 55.73 2.25 29.72
N ASP A 234 55.64 0.93 29.55
CA ASP A 234 55.23 0.34 28.27
C ASP A 234 53.72 0.46 28.06
N GLY A 235 52.93 0.11 29.07
CA GLY A 235 51.47 0.25 29.02
C GLY A 235 51.03 1.71 28.85
N SER A 236 51.67 2.65 29.54
CA SER A 236 51.35 4.08 29.40
C SER A 236 51.65 4.63 28.00
N ILE A 237 52.71 4.18 27.32
CA ILE A 237 53.00 4.58 25.93
C ILE A 237 51.97 3.99 24.96
N GLU A 238 51.57 2.73 25.13
CA GLU A 238 50.54 2.12 24.27
C GLU A 238 49.18 2.80 24.43
N ILE A 239 48.78 3.11 25.66
CA ILE A 239 47.53 3.84 25.93
C ILE A 239 47.62 5.25 25.34
N LEU A 240 48.75 5.94 25.47
CA LEU A 240 48.95 7.28 24.91
C LEU A 240 48.81 7.30 23.37
N LYS A 241 49.30 6.27 22.66
CA LYS A 241 49.12 6.13 21.21
C LYS A 241 47.65 6.01 20.83
N LYS A 242 46.87 5.26 21.60
CA LYS A 242 45.40 5.16 21.39
C LYS A 242 44.71 6.49 21.70
N LEU A 243 45.15 7.18 22.75
CA LEU A 243 44.58 8.43 23.22
C LEU A 243 44.79 9.59 22.23
N ASP A 244 45.92 9.62 21.49
CA ASP A 244 46.25 10.64 20.49
C ASP A 244 45.15 10.80 19.42
N LEU A 245 44.48 9.70 19.06
CA LEU A 245 43.35 9.70 18.11
C LEU A 245 42.11 10.44 18.62
N TYR A 246 42.02 10.70 19.93
CA TYR A 246 40.83 11.25 20.60
C TYR A 246 41.10 12.57 21.33
N LEU A 247 42.34 13.02 21.41
CA LEU A 247 42.71 14.25 22.12
C LEU A 247 42.46 15.49 21.28
N THR A 248 42.04 16.55 21.97
CA THR A 248 42.08 17.90 21.40
C THR A 248 43.47 18.51 21.58
N PRO A 249 43.87 19.48 20.74
CA PRO A 249 45.17 20.13 20.87
C PRO A 249 45.47 20.70 22.26
N SER A 250 44.46 21.27 22.94
CA SER A 250 44.59 21.82 24.29
C SER A 250 44.78 20.76 25.38
N GLU A 251 44.17 19.59 25.23
CA GLU A 251 44.35 18.49 26.19
C GLU A 251 45.69 17.78 25.97
N ALA A 252 46.13 17.68 24.71
CA ALA A 252 47.46 17.16 24.38
C ALA A 252 48.57 18.04 24.99
N GLU A 253 48.40 19.36 25.00
CA GLU A 253 49.34 20.30 25.61
C GLU A 253 49.49 20.08 27.12
N SER A 254 48.38 19.92 27.85
CA SER A 254 48.43 19.70 29.30
C SER A 254 49.05 18.36 29.70
N MET A 255 48.97 17.36 28.82
CA MET A 255 49.57 16.04 29.02
C MET A 255 51.03 15.94 28.52
N GLN A 256 51.51 16.95 27.78
CA GLN A 256 52.78 16.87 27.06
C GLN A 256 53.97 16.66 28.00
N ASP A 257 54.03 17.35 29.13
CA ASP A 257 55.14 17.26 30.07
C ASP A 257 55.21 15.89 30.75
N THR A 258 54.06 15.36 31.16
CA THR A 258 53.96 14.03 31.75
C THR A 258 54.27 12.94 30.72
N ALA A 259 53.78 13.07 29.48
CA ALA A 259 54.13 12.16 28.39
C ALA A 259 55.63 12.17 28.08
N ARG A 260 56.25 13.36 28.00
CA ARG A 260 57.71 13.49 27.81
C ARG A 260 58.51 12.81 28.91
N ARG A 261 58.04 12.90 30.16
CA ARG A 261 58.66 12.21 31.29
C ARG A 261 58.60 10.70 31.13
N VAL A 262 57.44 10.14 30.79
CA VAL A 262 57.26 8.69 30.54
C VAL A 262 58.18 8.21 29.40
N PHE A 263 58.25 8.95 28.29
CA PHE A 263 59.17 8.61 27.19
C PHE A 263 60.64 8.67 27.60
N LYS A 264 61.03 9.66 28.43
CA LYS A 264 62.39 9.75 28.97
C LYS A 264 62.69 8.57 29.90
N ASP A 265 61.75 8.19 30.75
CA ASP A 265 61.87 7.06 31.66
C ASP A 265 61.99 5.73 30.87
N LYS A 266 61.23 5.57 29.78
CA LYS A 266 61.37 4.41 28.86
C LYS A 266 62.75 4.33 28.25
N MET A 267 63.20 5.46 27.71
CA MET A 267 64.51 5.56 27.09
C MET A 267 65.60 5.19 28.09
N GLN A 268 65.56 5.75 29.31
CA GLN A 268 66.52 5.43 30.37
C GLN A 268 66.48 3.96 30.78
N SER A 269 65.29 3.37 30.92
CA SER A 269 65.12 1.95 31.22
C SER A 269 65.75 1.06 30.14
N LEU A 270 65.47 1.32 28.86
CA LEU A 270 66.11 0.60 27.74
C LEU A 270 67.63 0.79 27.70
N GLY A 271 68.13 1.99 28.02
CA GLY A 271 69.56 2.26 28.12
C GLY A 271 70.26 1.48 29.23
N GLN A 272 69.60 1.37 30.40
CA GLN A 272 70.08 0.56 31.51
C GLN A 272 70.09 -0.93 31.15
N GLN A 273 69.01 -1.44 30.53
CA GLN A 273 68.92 -2.82 30.07
C GLN A 273 70.00 -3.14 29.03
N PHE A 274 70.22 -2.25 28.05
CA PHE A 274 71.29 -2.39 27.06
C PHE A 274 72.67 -2.46 27.73
N THR A 275 72.96 -1.56 28.68
CA THR A 275 74.23 -1.54 29.41
C THR A 275 74.43 -2.82 30.23
N LEU A 276 73.37 -3.31 30.88
CA LEU A 276 73.38 -4.55 31.65
C LEU A 276 73.61 -5.78 30.76
N ALA A 277 72.91 -5.88 29.63
CA ALA A 277 73.07 -6.96 28.67
C ALA A 277 74.48 -7.00 28.08
N VAL A 278 75.07 -5.84 27.76
CA VAL A 278 76.46 -5.71 27.32
C VAL A 278 77.44 -6.16 28.43
N LYS A 279 77.20 -5.77 29.68
CA LYS A 279 78.03 -6.18 30.82
C LYS A 279 77.97 -7.69 31.07
N ASN A 280 76.78 -8.27 30.93
CA ASN A 280 76.53 -9.70 31.11
C ASN A 280 76.90 -10.56 29.90
N ARG A 281 77.46 -9.95 28.83
CA ARG A 281 77.81 -10.61 27.56
C ARG A 281 76.63 -11.28 26.84
N GLN A 282 75.41 -10.81 27.10
CA GLN A 282 74.19 -11.24 26.43
C GLN A 282 74.04 -10.50 25.10
N TRP A 283 74.89 -10.84 24.13
CA TRP A 283 75.01 -10.08 22.87
C TRP A 283 73.73 -10.05 22.03
N ALA A 284 72.98 -11.16 21.98
CA ALA A 284 71.72 -11.23 21.23
C ALA A 284 70.65 -10.29 21.80
N GLU A 285 70.50 -10.27 23.13
CA GLU A 285 69.55 -9.40 23.83
C GLU A 285 69.96 -7.92 23.72
N ALA A 286 71.26 -7.62 23.83
CA ALA A 286 71.78 -6.26 23.64
C ALA A 286 71.52 -5.72 22.22
N VAL A 287 71.63 -6.57 21.19
CA VAL A 287 71.32 -6.18 19.80
C VAL A 287 69.82 -5.90 19.63
N GLN A 288 68.94 -6.75 20.17
CA GLN A 288 67.48 -6.55 20.10
C GLN A 288 67.03 -5.27 20.83
N ILE A 289 67.54 -5.03 22.04
CA ILE A 289 67.25 -3.81 22.81
C ILE A 289 67.79 -2.57 22.08
N GLY A 290 69.00 -2.67 21.51
CA GLY A 290 69.60 -1.57 20.76
C GLY A 290 68.85 -1.23 19.47
N GLU A 291 68.36 -2.22 18.74
CA GLU A 291 67.50 -2.03 17.56
C GLU A 291 66.16 -1.39 17.94
N THR A 292 65.54 -1.85 19.04
CA THR A 292 64.32 -1.27 19.59
C THR A 292 64.52 0.20 19.97
N LEU A 293 65.62 0.53 20.64
CA LEU A 293 65.97 1.90 21.04
C LEU A 293 66.14 2.83 19.82
N ILE A 294 66.79 2.37 18.75
CA ILE A 294 66.98 3.14 17.52
C ILE A 294 65.67 3.36 16.78
N ARG A 295 64.83 2.32 16.71
CA ARG A 295 63.53 2.38 16.04
C ARG A 295 62.58 3.35 16.76
N ASP A 296 62.51 3.24 18.08
CA ASP A 296 61.52 3.97 18.88
C ASP A 296 62.02 5.39 19.23
N PHE A 297 63.35 5.62 19.28
CA PHE A 297 63.97 6.91 19.59
C PHE A 297 65.13 7.27 18.63
N PRO A 298 64.88 7.51 17.34
CA PRO A 298 65.94 7.71 16.34
C PRO A 298 66.81 8.96 16.58
N ASN A 299 66.27 9.98 17.24
CA ASN A 299 66.94 11.27 17.45
C ASN A 299 67.66 11.41 18.82
N ALA A 300 67.56 10.41 19.69
CA ALA A 300 68.21 10.47 21.00
C ALA A 300 69.73 10.26 20.88
N LEU A 301 70.50 10.99 21.71
CA LEU A 301 71.97 10.83 21.78
C LEU A 301 72.37 9.39 22.09
N MET A 302 71.69 8.76 23.05
CA MET A 302 71.92 7.37 23.42
C MET A 302 71.68 6.39 22.27
N SER A 303 70.68 6.65 21.42
CA SER A 303 70.42 5.82 20.23
C SER A 303 71.52 5.93 19.19
N ARG A 304 72.14 7.11 19.02
CA ARG A 304 73.31 7.28 18.14
C ARG A 304 74.53 6.54 18.65
N GLU A 305 74.77 6.59 19.97
CA GLU A 305 75.86 5.86 20.61
C GLU A 305 75.66 4.34 20.51
N VAL A 306 74.44 3.86 20.72
CA VAL A 306 74.08 2.45 20.56
C VAL A 306 74.19 2.01 19.10
N ALA A 307 73.73 2.83 18.14
CA ALA A 307 73.88 2.56 16.71
C ALA A 307 75.34 2.41 16.29
N ALA A 308 76.24 3.23 16.83
CA ALA A 308 77.68 3.12 16.57
C ALA A 308 78.29 1.82 17.13
N ARG A 309 77.72 1.28 18.23
CA ARG A 309 78.21 0.05 18.90
C ARG A 309 77.58 -1.23 18.35
N LEU A 310 76.42 -1.16 17.70
CA LEU A 310 75.69 -2.32 17.17
C LEU A 310 76.51 -3.19 16.19
N PRO A 311 77.30 -2.65 15.25
CA PRO A 311 78.11 -3.47 14.35
C PRO A 311 79.10 -4.37 15.10
N LEU A 312 79.73 -3.84 16.17
CA LEU A 312 80.67 -4.58 17.01
C LEU A 312 79.97 -5.68 17.83
N LEU A 313 78.76 -5.42 18.31
CA LEU A 313 77.95 -6.41 19.04
C LEU A 313 77.44 -7.53 18.12
N ARG A 314 77.04 -7.19 16.88
CA ARG A 314 76.67 -8.18 15.86
C ARG A 314 77.86 -9.05 15.45
N GLN A 315 79.06 -8.47 15.34
CA GLN A 315 80.27 -9.23 15.09
C GLN A 315 80.57 -10.22 16.24
N ARG A 316 80.45 -9.79 17.50
CA ARG A 316 80.63 -10.65 18.69
C ARG A 316 79.54 -11.71 18.88
N MET A 317 78.34 -11.47 18.35
CA MET A 317 77.28 -12.47 18.30
C MET A 317 77.58 -13.57 17.27
N ASN A 318 78.26 -13.21 16.17
CA ASN A 318 78.65 -14.13 15.11
C ASN A 318 80.00 -14.82 15.35
N GLU A 319 80.81 -14.31 16.28
CA GLU A 319 81.98 -15.03 16.80
C GLU A 319 81.47 -16.19 17.69
N PRO A 320 81.63 -17.46 17.27
CA PRO A 320 81.29 -18.58 18.13
C PRO A 320 82.14 -18.46 19.41
N GLN A 321 81.59 -18.85 20.56
CA GLN A 321 82.29 -18.98 21.84
C GLN A 321 83.45 -19.99 21.72
N ALA A 322 84.52 -19.62 21.04
CA ALA A 322 85.76 -20.36 20.90
C ALA A 322 86.73 -19.92 22.01
N ALA A 323 86.30 -20.07 23.27
CA ALA A 323 87.15 -20.01 24.46
C ALA A 323 86.29 -20.36 25.68
N GLY A 324 86.12 -21.66 25.92
CA GLY A 324 85.36 -22.21 27.05
C GLY A 324 85.64 -23.71 27.22
N VAL A 325 86.93 -24.07 27.26
CA VAL A 325 87.48 -25.26 27.95
C VAL A 325 88.46 -24.74 28.98
#